data_AF-A0A822XA10-F1
#
_entry.id   AF-A0A822XA10-F1
#
_cell.length_a   1.000
_cell.length_b   1.000
_cell.length_c   1.000
_cell.angle_alpha   90.00
_cell.angle_beta   90.00
_cell.angle_gamma   90.00
#
_symmetry.space_group_name_H-M   'P 1'
#
loop_
_entity.id
_entity.type
_entity.pdbx_description
1 polymer ?
#
loop_
_entity_poly.entity_id
_entity_poly.type
_entity_poly.pdbx_seq_one_letter_code
_entity_poly.pdbx_strand_id
1 'polypeptide(L)'
;MWRYIHLGFGLVLVVYHSRIAYFHYGLIDTVWDASVDKWVSMTLIFIVMWTGFAKWPIYPWYKKRQNRKKREARVALKAME
;
A
#
# COMPACT_ATOMS: atom_id res chain seq x y z
N MET A 1 -9.06 -1.08 -4.94
CA MET A 1 -8.18 0.09 -5.21
C MET A 1 -7.15 0.32 -4.10
N TRP A 2 -7.53 0.79 -2.90
CA TRP A 2 -6.57 1.07 -1.80
C TRP A 2 -5.60 -0.04 -1.41
N ARG A 3 -6.02 -1.32 -1.47
CA ARG A 3 -5.11 -2.46 -1.24
C ARG A 3 -3.97 -2.47 -2.26
N TYR A 4 -4.29 -2.28 -3.53
CA TYR A 4 -3.31 -2.31 -4.62
C TYR A 4 -2.43 -1.06 -4.61
N ILE A 5 -2.98 0.09 -4.22
CA ILE A 5 -2.20 1.31 -3.99
C ILE A 5 -1.18 1.07 -2.86
N HIS A 6 -1.62 0.56 -1.71
CA HIS A 6 -0.72 0.27 -0.59
C HIS A 6 0.37 -0.76 -0.96
N LEU A 7 0.00 -1.84 -1.65
CA LEU A 7 0.97 -2.84 -2.12
C LEU A 7 1.94 -2.27 -3.16
N GLY A 8 1.46 -1.43 -4.09
CA GLY A 8 2.29 -0.79 -5.10
C GLY A 8 3.32 0.17 -4.49
N PHE A 9 2.86 1.10 -3.65
CA PHE A 9 3.77 2.01 -2.94
C PHE A 9 4.68 1.28 -1.94
N GLY A 10 4.18 0.23 -1.29
CA GLY A 10 4.97 -0.62 -0.41
C GLY A 10 6.10 -1.33 -1.16
N LEU A 11 5.84 -1.84 -2.37
CA LEU A 11 6.87 -2.44 -3.21
C LEU A 11 7.94 -1.42 -3.62
N VAL A 12 7.52 -0.23 -4.06
CA VAL A 12 8.47 0.86 -4.41
C VAL A 12 9.33 1.23 -3.21
N LEU A 13 8.73 1.35 -2.02
CA LEU A 13 9.45 1.63 -0.77
C LEU A 13 10.51 0.57 -0.49
N VAL A 14 10.15 -0.72 -0.60
CA VAL A 14 11.08 -1.84 -0.40
C VAL A 14 12.23 -1.77 -1.39
N VAL A 15 11.94 -1.65 -2.69
CA VAL A 15 12.97 -1.56 -3.74
C VAL A 15 13.92 -0.39 -3.49
N TYR A 16 13.38 0.77 -3.10
CA TYR A 16 14.18 1.94 -2.80
C TYR A 16 15.13 1.73 -1.60
N HIS A 17 14.64 1.17 -0.50
CA HIS A 17 15.47 0.89 0.68
C HIS A 17 16.46 -0.25 0.43
N SER A 18 16.10 -1.23 -0.41
CA SER A 18 17.04 -2.25 -0.88
C SER A 18 18.19 -1.64 -1.66
N ARG A 19 17.95 -0.64 -2.53
CA ARG A 19 19.03 0.08 -3.23
C ARG A 19 20.02 0.74 -2.25
N ILE A 20 19.49 1.44 -1.24
CA ILE A 20 20.34 2.10 -0.22
C ILE A 20 21.16 1.05 0.55
N ALA A 21 20.52 -0.05 0.96
CA ALA A 21 21.22 -1.15 1.62
C ALA A 21 22.31 -1.77 0.73
N TYR A 22 22.01 -2.01 -0.55
CA TYR A 22 22.95 -2.57 -1.51
C TYR A 22 24.18 -1.67 -1.74
N PHE A 23 24.00 -0.35 -1.69
CA PHE A 23 25.13 0.57 -1.68
C PHE A 23 26.01 0.38 -0.43
N HIS A 24 25.41 0.26 0.76
CA HIS A 24 26.16 -0.01 1.99
C HIS A 24 26.84 -1.39 2.00
N TYR A 25 26.31 -2.37 1.27
CA TYR A 25 26.93 -3.69 1.07
C TYR A 25 27.95 -3.74 -0.07
N GLY A 26 28.18 -2.62 -0.80
CA GLY A 26 29.10 -2.57 -1.92
C GLY A 26 28.64 -3.30 -3.19
N LEU A 27 27.33 -3.56 -3.31
CA LEU A 27 26.73 -4.20 -4.50
C LEU A 27 26.37 -3.18 -5.59
N ILE A 28 26.30 -1.89 -5.23
CA ILE A 28 26.01 -0.78 -6.14
C ILE A 28 26.89 0.40 -5.71
N ASP A 29 27.39 1.16 -6.67
CA ASP A 29 28.35 2.25 -6.39
C ASP A 29 27.71 3.62 -6.21
N THR A 30 26.39 3.74 -6.36
CA THR A 30 25.71 5.04 -6.37
C THR A 30 24.44 5.06 -5.52
N VAL A 31 24.33 6.12 -4.72
CA VAL A 31 23.11 6.57 -4.02
C VAL A 31 22.87 8.04 -4.32
N TRP A 32 21.74 8.58 -3.88
CA TRP A 32 21.55 10.03 -3.94
C TRP A 32 22.26 10.70 -2.76
N ASP A 33 22.25 12.02 -2.74
CA ASP A 33 22.65 12.74 -1.55
C ASP A 33 21.75 12.38 -0.36
N ALA A 34 22.32 12.33 0.84
CA ALA A 34 21.62 11.91 2.06
C ALA A 34 20.37 12.74 2.35
N SER A 35 20.36 14.03 1.99
CA SER A 35 19.19 14.89 2.17
C SER A 35 18.02 14.46 1.27
N VAL A 36 18.31 14.08 0.03
CA VAL A 36 17.32 13.61 -0.94
C VAL A 36 16.82 12.24 -0.53
N ASP A 37 17.72 11.32 -0.15
CA ASP A 37 17.34 9.98 0.31
C ASP A 37 16.43 10.04 1.54
N LYS A 38 16.72 10.95 2.49
CA LYS A 38 15.86 11.20 3.64
C LYS A 38 14.47 11.70 3.23
N TRP A 39 14.39 12.68 2.33
CA TRP A 39 13.13 13.27 1.90
C TRP A 39 12.23 12.27 1.15
N VAL A 40 12.81 11.49 0.23
CA VAL A 40 12.10 10.44 -0.52
C VAL A 40 11.62 9.34 0.42
N SER A 41 12.49 8.84 1.30
CA SER A 41 12.16 7.79 2.26
C SER A 41 11.01 8.21 3.15
N MET A 42 11.06 9.43 3.70
CA MET A 42 10.01 9.96 4.56
C MET A 42 8.67 10.06 3.82
N THR A 43 8.67 10.57 2.59
CA THR A 43 7.46 10.67 1.76
C THR A 43 6.85 9.31 1.45
N LEU A 44 7.67 8.35 1.01
CA LEU A 44 7.19 6.99 0.68
C LEU A 44 6.65 6.26 1.92
N ILE A 45 7.35 6.34 3.05
CA ILE A 45 6.90 5.76 4.32
C ILE A 45 5.57 6.39 4.72
N PHE A 46 5.44 7.72 4.63
CA PHE A 46 4.22 8.42 4.99
C PHE A 46 3.03 7.98 4.12
N ILE A 47 3.22 7.81 2.81
CA ILE A 47 2.18 7.31 1.89
C ILE A 47 1.79 5.87 2.24
N VAL A 48 2.75 4.98 2.45
CA VAL A 48 2.48 3.57 2.80
C VAL A 48 1.77 3.48 4.15
N MET A 49 2.27 4.21 5.14
CA MET A 49 1.67 4.30 6.47
C MET A 49 0.24 4.85 6.41
N TRP A 50 0.02 5.97 5.71
CA TRP A 50 -1.30 6.58 5.55
C TRP A 50 -2.28 5.68 4.81
N THR A 51 -1.87 5.05 3.71
CA THR A 51 -2.72 4.11 2.97
C THR A 51 -3.08 2.85 3.77
N GLY A 52 -2.24 2.47 4.73
CA GLY A 52 -2.51 1.42 5.72
C GLY A 52 -3.49 1.89 6.82
N PHE A 53 -3.18 3.00 7.50
CA PHE A 53 -3.96 3.53 8.63
C PHE A 53 -5.29 4.17 8.23
N ALA A 54 -5.38 4.86 7.08
CA ALA A 54 -6.62 5.49 6.63
C ALA A 54 -7.76 4.48 6.42
N LYS A 55 -7.43 3.19 6.25
CA LYS A 55 -8.43 2.13 6.28
C LYS A 55 -8.96 1.85 7.68
N TRP A 56 -8.16 1.92 8.74
CA TRP A 56 -8.51 1.41 10.06
C TRP A 56 -9.83 1.98 10.64
N PRO A 57 -10.08 3.31 10.63
CA PRO A 57 -11.36 3.86 11.13
C PRO A 57 -12.53 3.63 10.17
N ILE A 58 -12.29 3.51 8.86
CA ILE A 58 -13.34 3.40 7.82
C ILE A 58 -13.67 1.94 7.49
N TYR A 59 -12.79 1.00 7.83
CA TYR A 59 -12.84 -0.40 7.44
C TYR A 59 -14.11 -1.13 7.92
N PRO A 60 -14.58 -0.97 9.18
CA PRO A 60 -15.80 -1.64 9.63
C PRO A 60 -17.01 -1.31 8.75
N TRP A 61 -17.16 -0.02 8.41
CA TRP A 61 -18.26 0.48 7.61
C TRP A 61 -18.14 0.11 6.13
N TYR A 62 -16.93 0.21 5.57
CA TYR A 62 -16.63 -0.25 4.21
C TYR A 62 -16.96 -1.75 4.06
N LYS A 63 -16.52 -2.59 4.99
CA LYS A 63 -16.76 -4.03 4.99
C LYS A 63 -18.26 -4.35 5.13
N LYS A 64 -18.99 -3.63 5.99
CA LYS A 64 -20.44 -3.77 6.14
C LYS A 64 -21.18 -3.49 4.82
N ARG A 65 -20.82 -2.40 4.12
CA ARG A 65 -21.40 -2.07 2.80
C ARG A 65 -21.09 -3.13 1.75
N GLN A 66 -19.85 -3.60 1.68
CA GLN A 66 -19.44 -4.59 0.69
C GLN A 66 -20.14 -5.93 0.91
N ASN A 67 -20.28 -6.36 2.17
CA ASN A 67 -21.00 -7.60 2.49
C ASN A 67 -22.50 -7.51 2.16
N ARG A 68 -23.13 -6.34 2.33
CA ARG A 68 -24.51 -6.13 1.92
C ARG A 68 -24.70 -6.33 0.42
N LYS A 69 -23.86 -5.69 -0.40
CA LYS A 69 -23.86 -5.87 -1.86
C LYS A 69 -23.67 -7.33 -2.28
N LYS A 70 -22.77 -8.07 -1.61
CA LYS A 70 -22.57 -9.51 -1.87
C LYS A 70 -23.78 -10.35 -1.50
N ARG A 71 -24.50 -10.01 -0.43
CA ARG A 71 -25.75 -10.71 -0.05
C ARG A 71 -26.86 -10.44 -1.06
N GLU A 72 -27.06 -9.19 -1.45
CA GLU A 72 -28.03 -8.79 -2.47
C GLU A 72 -27.74 -9.50 -3.80
N ALA A 73 -26.48 -9.53 -4.24
CA ALA A 73 -26.09 -10.25 -5.45
C ALA A 73 -26.34 -11.77 -5.37
N ARG A 74 -26.11 -12.39 -4.21
CA ARG A 74 -26.42 -13.83 -4.00
C ARG A 74 -27.91 -14.11 -4.02
N VAL A 75 -28.73 -13.24 -3.41
CA VAL A 75 -30.19 -13.37 -3.42
C VAL A 75 -30.71 -13.20 -4.85
N ALA A 76 -30.19 -12.22 -5.60
CA ALA A 76 -30.55 -12.03 -7.00
C ALA A 76 -30.17 -13.25 -7.86
N LEU A 77 -28.96 -13.80 -7.69
CA LEU A 77 -28.53 -15.01 -8.41
C LEU A 77 -29.47 -16.20 -8.12
N LYS A 78 -29.83 -16.40 -6.84
CA LYS A 78 -30.71 -17.48 -6.40
C LYS A 78 -32.18 -17.30 -6.85
N ALA A 79 -32.60 -16.08 -7.19
CA ALA A 79 -33.92 -15.82 -7.74
C ALA A 79 -33.98 -16.02 -9.27
N MET A 80 -32.83 -16.19 -9.92
CA MET A 80 -32.70 -16.47 -11.37
C MET A 80 -32.45 -17.96 -11.67
N GLU A 81 -32.08 -18.76 -10.65
CA GLU A 81 -32.10 -20.23 -10.67
C GLU A 81 -33.51 -20.76 -10.40
#